data_AF-A0A2I0CWI4-F1
#
_entry.id   AF-A0A2I0CWI4-F1
#
_cell.length_a   1.000
_cell.length_b   1.000
_cell.length_c   1.000
_cell.angle_alpha   90.00
_cell.angle_beta   90.00
_cell.angle_gamma   90.00
#
_symmetry.space_group_name_H-M   'P 1'
#
loop_
_entity.id
_entity.type
_entity.pdbx_description
1 polymer ?
#
loop_
_entity_poly.entity_id
_entity_poly.type
_entity_poly.pdbx_seq_one_letter_code
_entity_poly.pdbx_strand_id
1 'polypeptide(L)'
;QGTYAKWFEEAYRDLATEYKKTGLDILPAEEVHNGYFSKDNKGQFRDTEGRSKMDEDTYNLIMKDKEKLLDPKNPLKFIFSHSALREGWDNPNVFQICTLNVPVSTLKKRQEIGRGLRLPVNKDGDRVFNNDINNLVVVANESYHDFVAALQSEFEEEGVVFGRLPVEAFRELKIGEPGEERPLSPEETEELWGHLQKNGWIESDGRITESFTKAVETHTFDVPEQARPLTRQIIDIIDRHKIENHITKYQPRKCKVREEVLMDPEFEKFWNAISQKTIYAVNYTTEELIHDAAAAIKKMEKIEPLKITTRIADLSFETSGIKSAEVMISNEEFSTKRTHVPDILLYIQSRVELTRHTIFQILKRSGRLDDFTRNPQAFMDASVKCIQDELHRIIIEGIQYERLNEIAYEMSRFRTQDHEKEFINDRIVKVKHSLYEYIAYDSITEKKFAEGLDALEDIKCFIKFPAWFKVPTPV
;
A
#
# COMPACT_ATOMS: atom_id res chain seq x y z
N GLN A 1 5.44 44.35 -8.78
CA GLN A 1 5.90 42.96 -8.63
C GLN A 1 5.06 42.35 -7.53
N GLY A 2 4.31 41.29 -7.83
CA GLY A 2 3.56 40.56 -6.82
C GLY A 2 4.50 40.05 -5.73
N THR A 3 4.12 40.27 -4.46
CA THR A 3 5.05 40.08 -3.33
C THR A 3 5.43 38.61 -3.16
N TYR A 4 4.49 37.69 -3.46
CA TYR A 4 4.71 36.24 -3.36
C TYR A 4 5.68 35.68 -4.40
N ALA A 5 5.63 36.15 -5.65
CA ALA A 5 6.56 35.71 -6.71
C ALA A 5 8.02 36.04 -6.34
N LYS A 6 8.23 37.23 -5.77
CA LYS A 6 9.56 37.63 -5.28
C LYS A 6 10.06 36.75 -4.15
N TRP A 7 9.23 36.57 -3.12
CA TRP A 7 9.59 35.74 -1.98
C TRP A 7 9.88 34.30 -2.40
N PHE A 8 9.11 33.76 -3.35
CA PHE A 8 9.39 32.45 -3.93
C PHE A 8 10.76 32.43 -4.63
N GLU A 9 11.02 33.36 -5.55
CA GLU A 9 12.29 33.38 -6.29
C GLU A 9 13.50 33.62 -5.38
N GLU A 10 13.38 34.47 -4.36
CA GLU A 10 14.40 34.69 -3.34
C GLU A 10 14.68 33.40 -2.56
N ALA A 11 13.66 32.79 -1.96
CA ALA A 11 13.80 31.54 -1.21
C ALA A 11 14.32 30.38 -2.08
N TYR A 12 13.86 30.28 -3.33
CA TYR A 12 14.32 29.27 -4.27
C TYR A 12 15.80 29.45 -4.60
N ARG A 13 16.27 30.68 -4.86
CA ARG A 13 17.69 30.95 -5.16
C ARG A 13 18.60 30.66 -3.96
N ASP A 14 18.14 30.97 -2.76
CA ASP A 14 18.88 30.68 -1.52
C ASP A 14 19.05 29.16 -1.35
N LEU A 15 17.97 28.38 -1.46
CA LEU A 15 18.01 26.92 -1.38
C LEU A 15 18.79 26.31 -2.56
N ALA A 16 18.61 26.80 -3.78
CA ALA A 16 19.33 26.33 -4.96
C ALA A 16 20.85 26.42 -4.79
N THR A 17 21.33 27.41 -4.02
CA THR A 17 22.76 27.56 -3.73
C THR A 17 23.29 26.45 -2.82
N GLU A 18 22.46 25.93 -1.91
CA GLU A 18 22.79 24.76 -1.08
C GLU A 18 22.82 23.49 -1.94
N TYR A 19 21.77 23.25 -2.73
CA TYR A 19 21.65 22.04 -3.57
C TYR A 19 22.64 22.01 -4.74
N LYS A 20 23.07 23.15 -5.30
CA LYS A 20 24.13 23.15 -6.32
C LYS A 20 25.46 22.61 -5.79
N LYS A 21 25.72 22.71 -4.48
CA LYS A 21 26.93 22.13 -3.87
C LYS A 21 26.90 20.61 -3.83
N THR A 22 25.74 19.98 -4.01
CA THR A 22 25.59 18.51 -4.04
C THR A 22 25.73 17.93 -5.46
N GLY A 23 26.01 18.77 -6.46
CA GLY A 23 26.20 18.35 -7.86
C GLY A 23 24.90 18.22 -8.66
N LEU A 24 23.77 18.67 -8.11
CA LEU A 24 22.49 18.74 -8.82
C LEU A 24 22.46 19.92 -9.79
N ASP A 25 21.95 19.67 -10.99
CA ASP A 25 21.64 20.73 -11.96
C ASP A 25 20.32 21.41 -11.59
N ILE A 26 20.41 22.61 -11.02
CA ILE A 26 19.25 23.38 -10.57
C ILE A 26 18.92 24.48 -11.57
N LEU A 27 17.75 24.34 -12.20
CA LEU A 27 17.21 25.27 -13.19
C LEU A 27 16.94 26.66 -12.57
N PRO A 28 16.96 27.74 -13.39
CA PRO A 28 16.62 29.09 -12.94
C PRO A 28 15.20 29.16 -12.36
N ALA A 29 15.02 30.00 -11.34
CA ALA A 29 13.75 30.15 -10.64
C ALA A 29 12.61 30.49 -11.62
N GLU A 30 12.88 31.36 -12.59
CA GLU A 30 11.92 31.90 -13.55
C GLU A 30 11.38 30.85 -14.54
N GLU A 31 12.05 29.71 -14.67
CA GLU A 31 11.67 28.61 -15.57
C GLU A 31 10.90 27.49 -14.86
N VAL A 32 11.04 27.39 -13.52
CA VAL A 32 10.49 26.29 -12.74
C VAL A 32 9.12 26.57 -12.14
N HIS A 33 8.66 27.82 -12.14
CA HIS A 33 7.35 28.20 -11.64
C HIS A 33 6.47 28.82 -12.71
N ASN A 34 5.16 28.55 -12.63
CA ASN A 34 4.15 29.19 -13.46
C ASN A 34 2.83 29.28 -12.69
N GLY A 35 1.91 30.11 -13.17
CA GLY A 35 0.60 30.30 -12.56
C GLY A 35 0.12 31.74 -12.66
N TYR A 36 -0.68 32.16 -11.70
CA TYR A 36 -1.27 33.50 -11.65
C TYR A 36 -0.22 34.65 -11.56
N PHE A 37 1.06 34.35 -11.37
CA PHE A 37 2.16 35.28 -11.60
C PHE A 37 2.31 35.58 -13.11
N SER A 38 1.24 35.98 -13.79
CA SER A 38 1.28 36.28 -15.20
C SER A 38 2.13 37.53 -15.41
N LYS A 39 3.17 37.40 -16.24
CA LYS A 39 3.97 38.53 -16.71
C LYS A 39 3.11 39.35 -17.68
N ASP A 40 2.99 40.66 -17.48
CA ASP A 40 2.46 41.55 -18.53
C ASP A 40 3.39 41.48 -19.78
N ASN A 41 2.93 41.91 -20.95
CA ASN A 41 3.73 42.01 -22.19
C ASN A 41 5.08 42.77 -22.06
N LYS A 42 5.35 43.40 -20.91
CA LYS A 42 6.58 44.09 -20.48
C LYS A 42 7.37 43.33 -19.38
N GLY A 43 7.01 42.08 -19.07
CA GLY A 43 7.74 41.22 -18.14
C GLY A 43 7.47 41.47 -16.65
N GLN A 44 6.48 42.29 -16.28
CA GLN A 44 6.19 42.60 -14.88
C GLN A 44 5.12 41.67 -14.28
N PHE A 45 5.43 41.07 -13.13
CA PHE A 45 4.50 40.26 -12.34
C PHE A 45 3.43 41.14 -11.68
N ARG A 46 2.15 40.80 -11.89
CA ARG A 46 0.99 41.41 -11.20
C ARG A 46 0.25 40.37 -10.37
N ASP A 47 -0.16 40.77 -9.18
CA ASP A 47 -1.18 40.07 -8.41
C ASP A 47 -2.56 40.50 -8.96
N THR A 48 -3.28 39.63 -9.69
CA THR A 48 -4.69 39.81 -10.10
C THR A 48 -5.71 39.38 -9.01
N GLU A 49 -7.03 39.33 -9.20
CA GLU A 49 -7.95 38.81 -8.15
C GLU A 49 -8.50 37.42 -8.48
N GLY A 50 -7.83 36.69 -9.38
CA GLY A 50 -8.24 35.33 -9.79
C GLY A 50 -9.48 35.29 -10.70
N ARG A 51 -9.88 36.44 -11.26
CA ARG A 51 -10.95 36.60 -12.26
C ARG A 51 -10.45 37.18 -13.59
N SER A 52 -9.15 37.28 -13.78
CA SER A 52 -8.61 37.89 -14.99
C SER A 52 -8.56 36.86 -16.14
N LYS A 53 -8.74 37.33 -17.38
CA LYS A 53 -8.64 36.50 -18.59
C LYS A 53 -7.29 35.78 -18.70
N MET A 54 -6.25 36.39 -18.13
CA MET A 54 -4.88 35.85 -18.08
C MET A 54 -4.77 34.62 -17.15
N ASP A 55 -5.57 34.56 -16.09
CA ASP A 55 -5.61 33.39 -15.19
C ASP A 55 -6.25 32.19 -15.91
N GLU A 56 -7.29 32.46 -16.71
CA GLU A 56 -7.96 31.46 -17.53
C GLU A 56 -7.07 30.97 -18.67
N ASP A 57 -6.33 31.87 -19.33
CA ASP A 57 -5.37 31.52 -20.38
C ASP A 57 -4.18 30.69 -19.83
N THR A 58 -3.65 31.05 -18.66
CA THR A 58 -2.57 30.31 -18.00
C THR A 58 -3.06 28.92 -17.55
N TYR A 59 -4.26 28.83 -16.99
CA TYR A 59 -4.89 27.56 -16.64
C TYR A 59 -5.10 26.67 -17.88
N ASN A 60 -5.65 27.23 -18.96
CA ASN A 60 -5.87 26.51 -20.20
C ASN A 60 -4.56 26.01 -20.81
N LEU A 61 -3.47 26.79 -20.72
CA LEU A 61 -2.15 26.37 -21.17
C LEU A 61 -1.64 25.15 -20.38
N ILE A 62 -1.75 25.19 -19.04
CA ILE A 62 -1.32 24.08 -18.18
C ILE A 62 -2.19 22.83 -18.39
N MET A 63 -3.50 22.99 -18.61
CA MET A 63 -4.42 21.89 -18.91
C MET A 63 -4.22 21.27 -20.29
N LYS A 64 -3.90 22.09 -21.29
CA LYS A 64 -3.63 21.63 -22.65
C LYS A 64 -2.33 20.83 -22.73
N ASP A 65 -1.32 21.22 -21.94
CA ASP A 65 0.00 20.61 -21.90
C ASP A 65 0.20 19.67 -20.69
N LYS A 66 -0.88 19.15 -20.10
CA LYS A 66 -0.83 18.30 -18.89
C LYS A 66 0.10 17.09 -18.99
N GLU A 67 0.20 16.48 -20.17
CA GLU A 67 1.09 15.34 -20.42
C GLU A 67 2.56 15.76 -20.42
N LYS A 68 2.86 16.99 -20.86
CA LYS A 68 4.22 17.54 -20.80
C LYS A 68 4.66 17.80 -19.36
N LEU A 69 3.74 17.98 -18.40
CA LEU A 69 4.12 18.14 -16.99
C LEU A 69 4.74 16.86 -16.41
N LEU A 70 4.46 15.70 -17.00
CA LEU A 70 5.05 14.42 -16.63
C LEU A 70 6.42 14.20 -17.28
N ASP A 71 6.76 14.96 -18.34
CA ASP A 71 8.06 14.87 -18.99
C ASP A 71 9.15 15.42 -18.06
N PRO A 72 10.19 14.62 -17.72
CA PRO A 72 11.32 15.09 -16.95
C PRO A 72 12.02 16.33 -17.55
N LYS A 73 11.94 16.52 -18.87
CA LYS A 73 12.53 17.67 -19.58
C LYS A 73 11.74 18.95 -19.38
N ASN A 74 10.51 18.88 -18.88
CA ASN A 74 9.73 20.07 -18.60
C ASN A 74 10.30 20.76 -17.34
N PRO A 75 10.74 22.03 -17.45
CA PRO A 75 11.32 22.75 -16.33
C PRO A 75 10.27 23.09 -15.26
N LEU A 76 8.99 23.13 -15.61
CA LEU A 76 7.92 23.53 -14.70
C LEU A 76 7.70 22.51 -13.58
N LYS A 77 7.94 22.91 -12.33
CA LYS A 77 7.77 22.10 -11.11
C LYS A 77 6.84 22.74 -10.07
N PHE A 78 6.68 24.07 -10.08
CA PHE A 78 5.88 24.82 -9.12
C PHE A 78 4.69 25.48 -9.81
N ILE A 79 3.48 25.28 -9.27
CA ILE A 79 2.24 25.77 -9.87
C ILE A 79 1.46 26.56 -8.83
N PHE A 80 1.18 27.83 -9.14
CA PHE A 80 0.44 28.74 -8.26
C PHE A 80 -0.97 28.98 -8.78
N SER A 81 -1.98 28.69 -7.96
CA SER A 81 -3.39 28.79 -8.33
C SER A 81 -4.23 29.48 -7.25
N HIS A 82 -5.14 30.38 -7.65
CA HIS A 82 -6.08 31.06 -6.74
C HIS A 82 -7.30 30.23 -6.38
N SER A 83 -7.74 29.41 -7.33
CA SER A 83 -8.75 28.39 -7.08
C SER A 83 -8.03 27.06 -7.01
N ALA A 84 -8.22 26.35 -5.90
CA ALA A 84 -8.34 24.89 -5.88
C ALA A 84 -8.50 24.35 -7.29
N LEU A 85 -7.46 23.71 -7.82
CA LEU A 85 -7.36 23.25 -9.20
C LEU A 85 -8.75 22.80 -9.69
N ARG A 86 -9.32 23.47 -10.71
CA ARG A 86 -10.72 23.26 -11.14
C ARG A 86 -10.93 21.81 -11.63
N GLU A 87 -12.18 21.43 -11.90
CA GLU A 87 -12.49 20.19 -12.63
C GLU A 87 -11.58 20.05 -13.86
N GLY A 88 -10.92 18.90 -14.02
CA GLY A 88 -10.00 18.62 -15.13
C GLY A 88 -8.50 18.52 -14.79
N TRP A 89 -8.05 18.98 -13.62
CA TRP A 89 -6.68 18.72 -13.15
C TRP A 89 -6.49 17.26 -12.74
N ASP A 90 -5.60 16.55 -13.45
CA ASP A 90 -5.43 15.08 -13.37
C ASP A 90 -3.95 14.65 -13.31
N ASN A 91 -3.07 15.45 -12.70
CA ASN A 91 -1.65 15.09 -12.61
C ASN A 91 -1.40 14.16 -11.40
N PRO A 92 -0.95 12.91 -11.60
CA PRO A 92 -0.63 11.99 -10.50
C PRO A 92 0.68 12.32 -9.76
N ASN A 93 1.55 13.14 -10.34
CA ASN A 93 2.87 13.47 -9.77
C ASN A 93 2.80 14.79 -8.98
N VAL A 94 1.82 14.92 -8.10
CA VAL A 94 1.68 16.04 -7.16
C VAL A 94 2.12 15.56 -5.78
N PHE A 95 3.32 15.95 -5.36
CA PHE A 95 3.92 15.54 -4.09
C PHE A 95 3.73 16.55 -2.96
N GLN A 96 3.40 17.81 -3.29
CA GLN A 96 3.23 18.86 -2.30
C GLN A 96 2.04 19.75 -2.63
N ILE A 97 1.21 20.01 -1.62
CA ILE A 97 0.12 20.98 -1.66
C ILE A 97 0.34 21.99 -0.55
N CYS A 98 0.39 23.27 -0.90
CA CYS A 98 0.55 24.35 0.05
C CYS A 98 -0.68 25.26 -0.01
N THR A 99 -1.45 25.29 1.08
CA THR A 99 -2.62 26.17 1.19
C THR A 99 -2.19 27.45 1.90
N LEU A 100 -1.96 28.51 1.12
CA LEU A 100 -1.58 29.82 1.66
C LEU A 100 -2.76 30.60 2.27
N ASN A 101 -4.00 30.22 1.95
CA ASN A 101 -5.22 30.81 2.49
C ASN A 101 -5.86 29.88 3.54
N VAL A 102 -6.59 30.45 4.51
CA VAL A 102 -7.45 29.69 5.40
C VAL A 102 -8.72 29.30 4.62
N PRO A 103 -8.97 28.00 4.35
CA PRO A 103 -10.13 27.61 3.57
C PRO A 103 -11.40 27.82 4.40
N VAL A 104 -12.35 28.58 3.86
CA VAL A 104 -13.64 28.87 4.53
C VAL A 104 -14.60 27.65 4.46
N SER A 105 -14.29 26.63 3.66
CA SER A 105 -15.13 25.44 3.46
C SER A 105 -14.31 24.15 3.45
N THR A 106 -14.71 23.20 4.30
CA THR A 106 -14.15 21.83 4.43
C THR A 106 -14.23 21.04 3.11
N LEU A 107 -15.38 21.11 2.42
CA LEU A 107 -15.61 20.42 1.13
C LEU A 107 -14.60 20.79 0.03
N LYS A 108 -14.10 22.03 0.02
CA LYS A 108 -13.05 22.46 -0.94
C LYS A 108 -11.68 21.85 -0.62
N LYS A 109 -11.32 21.73 0.67
CA LYS A 109 -10.05 21.12 1.09
C LYS A 109 -9.93 19.68 0.60
N ARG A 110 -11.02 18.89 0.73
CA ARG A 110 -11.07 17.50 0.24
C ARG A 110 -10.76 17.38 -1.25
N GLN A 111 -11.40 18.22 -2.08
CA GLN A 111 -11.20 18.18 -3.53
C GLN A 111 -9.80 18.65 -3.95
N GLU A 112 -9.17 19.52 -3.16
CA GLU A 112 -7.79 19.95 -3.38
C GLU A 112 -6.80 18.83 -3.04
N ILE A 113 -6.94 18.22 -1.86
CA ILE A 113 -6.05 17.15 -1.38
C ILE A 113 -6.22 15.87 -2.20
N GLY A 114 -7.46 15.51 -2.56
CA GLY A 114 -7.76 14.31 -3.35
C GLY A 114 -7.08 14.27 -4.72
N ARG A 115 -6.62 15.42 -5.23
CA ARG A 115 -5.83 15.49 -6.48
C ARG A 115 -4.38 15.04 -6.28
N GLY A 116 -3.83 15.20 -5.08
CA GLY A 116 -2.50 14.73 -4.70
C GLY A 116 -2.47 13.29 -4.18
N LEU A 117 -3.61 12.67 -3.84
CA LEU A 117 -3.68 11.30 -3.31
C LEU A 117 -3.56 10.20 -4.39
N ARG A 118 -3.15 10.57 -5.61
CA ARG A 118 -3.03 9.62 -6.72
C ARG A 118 -1.64 9.02 -6.72
N LEU A 119 -1.57 7.72 -7.03
CA LEU A 119 -0.29 7.03 -7.18
C LEU A 119 0.54 7.69 -8.29
N PRO A 120 1.77 8.16 -8.02
CA PRO A 120 2.61 8.79 -9.02
C PRO A 120 3.04 7.77 -10.10
N VAL A 121 3.42 8.28 -11.27
CA VAL A 121 3.95 7.49 -12.38
C VAL A 121 5.44 7.75 -12.59
N ASN A 122 6.17 6.71 -12.99
CA ASN A 122 7.56 6.81 -13.40
C ASN A 122 7.68 7.34 -14.85
N LYS A 123 8.92 7.37 -15.38
CA LYS A 123 9.21 7.84 -16.75
C LYS A 123 8.58 6.99 -17.85
N ASP A 124 8.30 5.72 -17.55
CA ASP A 124 7.70 4.75 -18.46
C ASP A 124 6.15 4.77 -18.39
N GLY A 125 5.59 5.56 -17.47
CA GLY A 125 4.15 5.67 -17.23
C GLY A 125 3.59 4.66 -16.22
N ASP A 126 4.45 3.82 -15.62
CA ASP A 126 4.04 2.83 -14.63
C ASP A 126 3.81 3.46 -13.26
N ARG A 127 2.80 2.98 -12.54
CA ARG A 127 2.49 3.43 -11.18
C ARG A 127 3.59 3.01 -10.19
N VAL A 128 3.98 3.95 -9.33
CA VAL A 128 4.97 3.74 -8.28
C VAL A 128 4.24 3.47 -6.96
N PHE A 129 4.45 2.27 -6.41
CA PHE A 129 3.85 1.81 -5.15
C PHE A 129 4.79 1.94 -3.95
N ASN A 130 5.97 2.56 -4.13
CA ASN A 130 6.91 2.74 -3.03
C ASN A 130 6.39 3.80 -2.05
N ASN A 131 6.13 3.40 -0.81
CA ASN A 131 5.63 4.26 0.27
C ASN A 131 6.60 5.38 0.66
N ASP A 132 7.91 5.24 0.40
CA ASP A 132 8.88 6.32 0.66
C ASP A 132 8.72 7.49 -0.34
N ILE A 133 8.24 7.17 -1.55
CA ILE A 133 8.05 8.14 -2.65
C ILE A 133 6.60 8.63 -2.69
N ASN A 134 5.64 7.73 -2.47
CA ASN A 134 4.20 7.98 -2.55
C ASN A 134 3.68 8.71 -1.30
N ASN A 135 4.23 9.89 -1.02
CA ASN A 135 3.84 10.75 0.08
C ASN A 135 3.38 12.10 -0.45
N LEU A 136 2.23 12.58 0.06
CA LEU A 136 1.72 13.91 -0.21
C LEU A 136 1.99 14.82 0.99
N VAL A 137 2.85 15.81 0.81
CA VAL A 137 3.11 16.83 1.84
C VAL A 137 2.06 17.92 1.75
N VAL A 138 1.24 18.06 2.79
CA VAL A 138 0.23 19.13 2.89
C VAL A 138 0.72 20.18 3.89
N VAL A 139 0.92 21.41 3.40
CA VAL A 139 1.25 22.58 4.23
C VAL A 139 -0.03 23.37 4.45
N ALA A 140 -0.55 23.33 5.67
CA ALA A 140 -1.80 23.99 6.07
C ALA A 140 -1.58 25.07 7.13
N ASN A 141 -2.48 26.06 7.17
CA ASN A 141 -2.49 27.14 8.17
C ASN A 141 -3.22 26.75 9.48
N GLU A 142 -3.43 25.46 9.71
CA GLU A 142 -4.09 24.92 10.90
C GLU A 142 -3.16 23.96 11.65
N SER A 143 -3.51 23.59 12.89
CA SER A 143 -2.70 22.63 13.64
C SER A 143 -2.82 21.24 13.02
N TYR A 144 -1.75 20.44 13.14
CA TYR A 144 -1.76 19.03 12.71
C TYR A 144 -2.97 18.26 13.27
N HIS A 145 -3.30 18.50 14.54
CA HIS A 145 -4.40 17.83 15.21
C HIS A 145 -5.76 18.19 14.56
N ASP A 146 -6.00 19.48 14.31
CA ASP A 146 -7.26 19.95 13.71
C ASP A 146 -7.40 19.45 12.27
N PHE A 147 -6.29 19.45 11.51
CA PHE A 147 -6.24 18.91 10.16
C PHE A 147 -6.60 17.43 10.12
N VAL A 148 -5.96 16.62 10.98
CA VAL A 148 -6.19 15.17 11.06
C VAL A 148 -7.62 14.86 11.46
N ALA A 149 -8.15 15.56 12.48
CA ALA A 149 -9.52 15.34 12.97
C ALA A 149 -10.59 15.66 11.91
N ALA A 150 -10.41 16.78 11.18
CA ALA A 150 -11.30 17.14 10.08
C ALA A 150 -11.24 16.09 8.95
N LEU A 151 -10.03 15.72 8.52
CA LEU A 151 -9.83 14.76 7.44
C LEU A 151 -10.40 13.38 7.80
N GLN A 152 -10.20 12.91 9.03
CA GLN A 152 -10.74 11.64 9.52
C GLN A 152 -12.28 11.64 9.48
N SER A 153 -12.92 12.70 9.99
CA SER A 153 -14.38 12.84 9.95
C SER A 153 -14.92 12.79 8.52
N GLU A 154 -14.23 13.45 7.58
CA GLU A 154 -14.63 13.48 6.17
C GLU A 154 -14.49 12.12 5.45
N PHE A 155 -13.45 11.32 5.76
CA PHE A 155 -13.32 9.97 5.20
C PHE A 155 -14.42 9.03 5.70
N GLU A 156 -14.82 9.16 6.96
CA GLU A 156 -15.88 8.38 7.58
C GLU A 156 -17.25 8.63 6.94
N GLU A 157 -17.57 9.89 6.60
CA GLU A 157 -18.82 10.24 5.90
C GLU A 157 -18.98 9.53 4.54
N GLU A 158 -17.89 9.14 3.89
CA GLU A 158 -17.91 8.37 2.64
C GLU A 158 -17.73 6.85 2.84
N GLY A 159 -17.74 6.37 4.09
CA GLY A 159 -17.66 4.95 4.44
C GLY A 159 -16.24 4.38 4.48
N VAL A 160 -15.22 5.24 4.48
CA VAL A 160 -13.82 4.81 4.67
C VAL A 160 -13.47 4.95 6.15
N VAL A 161 -13.28 3.80 6.82
CA VAL A 161 -12.89 3.77 8.24
C VAL A 161 -11.37 3.91 8.35
N PHE A 162 -10.91 5.00 8.98
CA PHE A 162 -9.50 5.35 9.07
C PHE A 162 -9.12 5.70 10.50
N GLY A 163 -7.94 5.26 10.99
CA GLY A 163 -7.55 5.49 12.38
C GLY A 163 -8.41 4.76 13.43
N ARG A 164 -9.33 3.91 12.97
CA ARG A 164 -10.22 3.09 13.78
C ARG A 164 -10.06 1.63 13.39
N LEU A 165 -10.06 0.78 14.39
CA LEU A 165 -10.01 -0.66 14.22
C LEU A 165 -11.44 -1.18 14.04
N PRO A 166 -11.79 -1.84 12.93
CA PRO A 166 -13.07 -2.55 12.87
C PRO A 166 -12.98 -3.84 13.70
N VAL A 167 -14.09 -4.27 14.29
CA VAL A 167 -14.16 -5.54 15.03
C VAL A 167 -13.78 -6.71 14.10
N GLU A 168 -14.13 -6.58 12.82
CA GLU A 168 -13.84 -7.53 11.76
C GLU A 168 -12.35 -7.66 11.42
N ALA A 169 -11.50 -6.70 11.81
CA ALA A 169 -10.05 -6.74 11.53
C ALA A 169 -9.38 -8.02 12.07
N PHE A 170 -9.94 -8.59 13.13
CA PHE A 170 -9.41 -9.80 13.76
C PHE A 170 -9.90 -11.10 13.14
N ARG A 171 -10.80 -11.06 12.14
CA ARG A 171 -11.29 -12.29 11.47
C ARG A 171 -10.22 -13.03 10.67
N GLU A 172 -9.17 -12.32 10.26
CA GLU A 172 -8.03 -12.90 9.56
C GLU A 172 -7.09 -13.68 10.49
N LEU A 173 -7.22 -13.49 11.80
CA LEU A 173 -6.42 -14.21 12.78
C LEU A 173 -6.84 -15.68 12.84
N LYS A 174 -5.84 -16.55 12.86
CA LYS A 174 -6.03 -17.99 13.02
C LYS A 174 -5.24 -18.51 14.20
N ILE A 175 -5.88 -19.36 15.01
CA ILE A 175 -5.31 -20.04 16.17
C ILE A 175 -5.08 -21.51 15.79
N GLY A 176 -3.88 -22.04 16.05
CA GLY A 176 -3.54 -23.44 15.83
C GLY A 176 -2.08 -23.62 15.40
N GLU A 177 -1.66 -24.87 15.26
CA GLU A 177 -0.38 -25.20 14.63
C GLU A 177 -0.48 -25.14 13.10
N PRO A 178 0.63 -24.94 12.37
CA PRO A 178 0.63 -24.92 10.91
C PRO A 178 0.00 -26.19 10.34
N GLY A 179 -1.17 -26.05 9.71
CA GLY A 179 -1.95 -27.17 9.15
C GLY A 179 -3.25 -27.52 9.90
N GLU A 180 -3.40 -27.10 11.17
CA GLU A 180 -4.63 -27.23 11.98
C GLU A 180 -5.18 -25.86 12.42
N GLU A 181 -4.87 -24.81 11.65
CA GLU A 181 -5.28 -23.44 11.93
C GLU A 181 -6.81 -23.26 11.80
N ARG A 182 -7.46 -22.78 12.87
CA ARG A 182 -8.86 -22.33 12.85
C ARG A 182 -8.96 -20.80 12.98
N PRO A 183 -9.91 -20.13 12.32
CA PRO A 183 -10.17 -18.71 12.58
C PRO A 183 -10.66 -18.49 14.02
N LEU A 184 -10.51 -17.27 14.53
CA LEU A 184 -11.17 -16.87 15.77
C LEU A 184 -12.69 -16.93 15.59
N SER A 185 -13.37 -17.43 16.62
CA SER A 185 -14.83 -17.38 16.68
C SER A 185 -15.31 -15.94 16.90
N PRO A 186 -16.58 -15.63 16.57
CA PRO A 186 -17.17 -14.32 16.87
C PRO A 186 -17.09 -13.96 18.35
N GLU A 187 -17.33 -14.94 19.23
CA GLU A 187 -17.29 -14.78 20.70
C GLU A 187 -15.88 -14.42 21.18
N GLU A 188 -14.85 -15.13 20.70
CA GLU A 188 -13.44 -14.84 21.03
C GLU A 188 -13.01 -13.45 20.52
N THR A 189 -13.55 -13.03 19.37
CA THR A 189 -13.25 -11.72 18.78
C THR A 189 -13.88 -10.60 19.60
N GLU A 190 -15.12 -10.78 20.05
CA GLU A 190 -15.81 -9.84 20.94
C GLU A 190 -15.13 -9.74 22.32
N GLU A 191 -14.66 -10.87 22.87
CA GLU A 191 -13.90 -10.89 24.12
C GLU A 191 -12.57 -10.13 23.99
N LEU A 192 -11.84 -10.36 22.90
CA LEU A 192 -10.62 -9.61 22.59
C LEU A 192 -10.92 -8.11 22.46
N TRP A 193 -11.94 -7.74 21.69
CA TRP A 193 -12.36 -6.35 21.49
C TRP A 193 -12.70 -5.68 22.83
N GLY A 194 -13.50 -6.34 23.67
CA GLY A 194 -13.88 -5.85 25.00
C GLY A 194 -12.68 -5.71 25.94
N HIS A 195 -11.69 -6.61 25.85
CA HIS A 195 -10.45 -6.51 26.62
C HIS A 195 -9.62 -5.28 26.20
N LEU A 196 -9.47 -5.05 24.90
CA LEU A 196 -8.75 -3.89 24.37
C LEU A 196 -9.42 -2.57 24.79
N GLN A 197 -10.76 -2.54 24.78
CA GLN A 197 -11.54 -1.38 25.23
C GLN A 197 -11.41 -1.15 26.74
N LYS A 198 -11.50 -2.21 27.55
CA LYS A 198 -11.40 -2.12 29.02
C LYS A 198 -10.05 -1.56 29.49
N ASN A 199 -8.98 -1.88 28.78
CA ASN A 199 -7.63 -1.38 29.07
C ASN A 199 -7.38 0.03 28.51
N GLY A 200 -8.35 0.63 27.81
CA GLY A 200 -8.28 1.98 27.25
C GLY A 200 -7.41 2.11 26.00
N TRP A 201 -6.95 1.01 25.43
CA TRP A 201 -6.14 0.99 24.20
C TRP A 201 -6.96 1.37 22.97
N ILE A 202 -8.26 1.09 23.02
CA ILE A 202 -9.23 1.42 21.98
C ILE A 202 -10.46 2.09 22.63
N GLU A 203 -11.02 3.13 22.00
CA GLU A 203 -12.26 3.77 22.43
C GLU A 203 -13.51 3.00 21.94
N SER A 204 -14.70 3.38 22.40
CA SER A 204 -15.96 2.70 22.04
C SER A 204 -16.32 2.74 20.55
N ASP A 205 -15.76 3.70 19.82
CA ASP A 205 -15.93 3.86 18.37
C ASP A 205 -14.82 3.14 17.57
N GLY A 206 -13.91 2.44 18.24
CA GLY A 206 -12.77 1.76 17.62
C GLY A 206 -11.53 2.63 17.44
N ARG A 207 -11.50 3.87 17.94
CA ARG A 207 -10.33 4.75 17.84
C ARG A 207 -9.16 4.22 18.67
N ILE A 208 -8.00 4.08 18.05
CA ILE A 208 -6.78 3.61 18.73
C ILE A 208 -6.17 4.78 19.50
N THR A 209 -5.87 4.58 20.78
CA THR A 209 -5.32 5.65 21.64
C THR A 209 -3.80 5.56 21.77
N GLU A 210 -3.15 6.66 22.16
CA GLU A 210 -1.70 6.66 22.46
C GLU A 210 -1.31 5.65 23.56
N SER A 211 -2.26 5.29 24.42
CA SER A 211 -2.02 4.32 25.50
C SER A 211 -1.67 2.94 24.95
N PHE A 212 -2.17 2.57 23.77
CA PHE A 212 -1.77 1.34 23.09
C PHE A 212 -0.27 1.37 22.75
N THR A 213 0.20 2.45 22.11
CA THR A 213 1.63 2.59 21.76
C THR A 213 2.51 2.51 23.01
N LYS A 214 2.12 3.20 24.09
CA LYS A 214 2.84 3.15 25.38
C LYS A 214 2.82 1.75 26.00
N ALA A 215 1.68 1.05 25.97
CA ALA A 215 1.55 -0.28 26.53
C ALA A 215 2.38 -1.32 25.77
N VAL A 216 2.43 -1.20 24.44
CA VAL A 216 3.32 -2.00 23.62
C VAL A 216 4.76 -1.68 24.01
N GLU A 217 5.20 -0.42 24.00
CA GLU A 217 6.58 -0.02 24.35
C GLU A 217 7.02 -0.49 25.75
N THR A 218 6.13 -0.42 26.74
CA THR A 218 6.43 -0.79 28.14
C THR A 218 6.23 -2.27 28.46
N HIS A 219 5.90 -3.12 27.47
CA HIS A 219 5.58 -4.54 27.66
C HIS A 219 4.41 -4.81 28.60
N THR A 220 3.49 -3.86 28.76
CA THR A 220 2.26 -4.02 29.55
C THR A 220 1.05 -4.36 28.68
N PHE A 221 1.25 -4.53 27.36
CA PHE A 221 0.21 -5.00 26.46
C PHE A 221 -0.06 -6.49 26.71
N ASP A 222 -1.25 -6.79 27.20
CA ASP A 222 -1.75 -8.14 27.47
C ASP A 222 -2.99 -8.42 26.63
N VAL A 223 -3.22 -9.70 26.35
CA VAL A 223 -4.38 -10.19 25.60
C VAL A 223 -4.98 -11.37 26.34
N PRO A 224 -6.28 -11.68 26.13
CA PRO A 224 -6.91 -12.86 26.72
C PRO A 224 -6.07 -14.14 26.50
N GLU A 225 -6.12 -15.08 27.44
CA GLU A 225 -5.24 -16.28 27.43
C GLU A 225 -5.29 -17.06 26.11
N GLN A 226 -6.47 -17.09 25.49
CA GLN A 226 -6.74 -17.76 24.23
C GLN A 226 -6.03 -17.10 23.03
N ALA A 227 -5.77 -15.79 23.12
CA ALA A 227 -5.15 -14.96 22.07
C ALA A 227 -3.66 -14.68 22.32
N ARG A 228 -3.08 -15.14 23.44
CA ARG A 228 -1.65 -14.95 23.77
C ARG A 228 -0.69 -15.39 22.67
N PRO A 229 -0.88 -16.55 21.99
CA PRO A 229 -0.01 -16.95 20.88
C PRO A 229 -0.02 -15.95 19.72
N LEU A 230 -1.10 -15.17 19.57
CA LEU A 230 -1.32 -14.21 18.49
C LEU A 230 -0.99 -12.77 18.87
N THR A 231 -0.45 -12.52 20.07
CA THR A 231 -0.15 -11.16 20.56
C THR A 231 0.58 -10.31 19.51
N ARG A 232 1.58 -10.87 18.84
CA ARG A 232 2.33 -10.17 17.79
C ARG A 232 1.45 -9.81 16.59
N GLN A 233 0.65 -10.75 16.10
CA GLN A 233 -0.26 -10.51 14.97
C GLN A 233 -1.32 -9.47 15.32
N ILE A 234 -1.84 -9.50 16.55
CA ILE A 234 -2.78 -8.50 17.07
C ILE A 234 -2.14 -7.12 17.10
N ILE A 235 -0.92 -7.00 17.61
CA ILE A 235 -0.18 -5.72 17.60
C ILE A 235 0.00 -5.22 16.18
N ASP A 236 0.39 -6.08 15.24
CA ASP A 236 0.62 -5.70 13.85
C ASP A 236 -0.68 -5.27 13.15
N ILE A 237 -1.82 -5.91 13.44
CA ILE A 237 -3.14 -5.51 12.95
C ILE A 237 -3.52 -4.14 13.51
N ILE A 238 -3.45 -3.95 14.84
CA ILE A 238 -3.79 -2.67 15.47
C ILE A 238 -2.87 -1.57 14.94
N ASP A 239 -1.57 -1.83 14.85
CA ASP A 239 -0.60 -0.86 14.37
C ASP A 239 -0.93 -0.44 12.94
N ARG A 240 -1.31 -1.36 12.05
CA ARG A 240 -1.71 -1.07 10.66
C ARG A 240 -2.87 -0.09 10.56
N HIS A 241 -3.82 -0.13 11.48
CA HIS A 241 -5.01 0.72 11.48
C HIS A 241 -4.81 2.10 12.14
N LYS A 242 -3.60 2.40 12.63
CA LYS A 242 -3.30 3.70 13.24
C LYS A 242 -3.32 4.84 12.24
N ILE A 243 -3.76 6.01 12.70
CA ILE A 243 -3.79 7.21 11.88
C ILE A 243 -2.38 7.70 11.52
N GLU A 244 -1.41 7.48 12.41
CA GLU A 244 0.01 7.81 12.20
C GLU A 244 0.66 6.99 11.09
N ASN A 245 0.03 5.90 10.63
CA ASN A 245 0.52 5.20 9.44
C ASN A 245 0.28 5.94 8.15
N HIS A 246 -0.64 6.89 8.18
CA HIS A 246 -1.17 7.48 6.98
C HIS A 246 -0.98 8.98 6.95
N ILE A 247 -1.00 9.62 8.11
CA ILE A 247 -0.76 11.04 8.27
C ILE A 247 0.27 11.19 9.36
N THR A 248 1.37 11.87 9.05
CA THR A 248 2.42 12.18 10.02
C THR A 248 2.79 13.65 9.91
N LYS A 249 3.41 14.16 10.97
CA LYS A 249 3.95 15.51 10.94
C LYS A 249 5.22 15.49 10.08
N TYR A 250 5.25 16.30 9.02
CA TYR A 250 6.42 16.43 8.16
C TYR A 250 7.60 17.03 8.93
N GLN A 251 8.61 16.22 9.23
CA GLN A 251 9.84 16.63 9.93
C GLN A 251 11.05 15.93 9.30
N PRO A 252 11.55 16.44 8.15
CA PRO A 252 12.63 15.79 7.43
C PRO A 252 13.88 15.75 8.31
N ARG A 253 14.43 14.55 8.50
CA ARG A 253 15.74 14.36 9.16
C ARG A 253 16.76 13.86 8.16
N LYS A 254 17.84 14.61 7.98
CA LYS A 254 18.99 14.17 7.18
C LYS A 254 19.69 13.03 7.91
N CYS A 255 19.73 11.86 7.29
CA CYS A 255 20.51 10.73 7.78
C CYS A 255 21.91 10.75 7.17
N LYS A 256 22.93 10.47 7.99
CA LYS A 256 24.29 10.25 7.50
C LYS A 256 24.63 8.77 7.48
N VAL A 257 25.36 8.39 6.44
CA VAL A 257 26.01 7.09 6.35
C VAL A 257 27.21 7.08 7.30
N ARG A 258 27.36 6.02 8.09
CA ARG A 258 28.54 5.79 8.91
C ARG A 258 29.63 5.14 8.06
N GLU A 259 30.51 5.96 7.50
CA GLU A 259 31.64 5.47 6.69
C GLU A 259 32.54 4.50 7.45
N GLU A 260 32.63 4.62 8.79
CA GLU A 260 33.37 3.69 9.65
C GLU A 260 32.89 2.23 9.50
N VAL A 261 31.58 2.03 9.42
CA VAL A 261 30.96 0.70 9.25
C VAL A 261 31.16 0.18 7.83
N LEU A 262 31.10 1.06 6.84
CA LEU A 262 31.29 0.69 5.42
C LEU A 262 32.73 0.29 5.09
N MET A 263 33.69 0.85 5.82
CA MET A 263 35.13 0.54 5.69
C MET A 263 35.58 -0.60 6.61
N ASP A 264 34.69 -1.18 7.41
CA ASP A 264 35.00 -2.31 8.29
C ASP A 264 35.24 -3.58 7.44
N PRO A 265 36.41 -4.24 7.56
CA PRO A 265 36.68 -5.51 6.88
C PRO A 265 35.66 -6.62 7.18
N GLU A 266 35.01 -6.60 8.36
CA GLU A 266 33.96 -7.56 8.69
C GLU A 266 32.68 -7.30 7.89
N PHE A 267 32.30 -6.03 7.73
CA PHE A 267 31.16 -5.64 6.90
C PHE A 267 31.42 -5.95 5.42
N GLU A 268 32.64 -5.72 4.92
CA GLU A 268 33.01 -6.08 3.55
C GLU A 268 32.88 -7.59 3.30
N LYS A 269 33.33 -8.44 4.24
CA LYS A 269 33.14 -9.89 4.14
C LYS A 269 31.68 -10.29 4.14
N PHE A 270 30.88 -9.67 5.02
CA PHE A 270 29.44 -9.88 5.07
C PHE A 270 28.77 -9.49 3.75
N TRP A 271 29.05 -8.29 3.24
CA TRP A 271 28.48 -7.79 1.98
C TRP A 271 28.88 -8.65 0.79
N ASN A 272 30.14 -9.05 0.68
CA ASN A 272 30.61 -9.90 -0.40
C ASN A 272 29.96 -11.29 -0.38
N ALA A 273 29.55 -11.79 0.81
CA ALA A 273 28.83 -13.05 0.93
C ALA A 273 27.37 -12.96 0.42
N ILE A 274 26.70 -11.81 0.58
CA ILE A 274 25.26 -11.64 0.28
C ILE A 274 24.96 -10.87 -1.00
N SER A 275 25.92 -10.11 -1.53
CA SER A 275 25.71 -9.20 -2.66
C SER A 275 25.60 -9.88 -4.02
N GLN A 276 25.90 -11.18 -4.10
CA GLN A 276 25.79 -11.96 -5.33
C GLN A 276 24.33 -12.11 -5.74
N LYS A 277 24.01 -11.79 -7.00
CA LYS A 277 22.67 -12.03 -7.52
C LYS A 277 22.44 -13.53 -7.70
N THR A 278 21.27 -13.97 -7.30
CA THR A 278 20.84 -15.36 -7.47
C THR A 278 19.71 -15.43 -8.48
N ILE A 279 19.67 -16.54 -9.22
CA ILE A 279 18.46 -16.98 -9.90
C ILE A 279 17.89 -18.16 -9.12
N TYR A 280 16.57 -18.29 -9.12
CA TYR A 280 15.93 -19.48 -8.59
C TYR A 280 15.69 -20.47 -9.73
N ALA A 281 15.86 -21.75 -9.43
CA ALA A 281 15.40 -22.86 -10.24
C ALA A 281 14.50 -23.72 -9.35
N VAL A 282 13.34 -24.12 -9.84
CA VAL A 282 12.44 -25.02 -9.11
C VAL A 282 12.65 -26.41 -9.67
N ASN A 283 13.11 -27.34 -8.84
CA ASN A 283 13.20 -28.74 -9.22
C ASN A 283 11.93 -29.47 -8.74
N TYR A 284 11.12 -29.97 -9.66
CA TYR A 284 9.93 -30.73 -9.33
C TYR A 284 9.65 -31.84 -10.34
N THR A 285 8.98 -32.89 -9.88
CA THR A 285 8.54 -33.99 -10.73
C THR A 285 7.11 -33.78 -11.19
N THR A 286 6.85 -33.81 -12.49
CA THR A 286 5.49 -33.66 -13.04
C THR A 286 4.51 -34.71 -12.50
N GLU A 287 4.96 -35.94 -12.24
CA GLU A 287 4.09 -37.00 -11.68
C GLU A 287 3.67 -36.73 -10.23
N GLU A 288 4.54 -36.14 -9.41
CA GLU A 288 4.22 -35.74 -8.03
C GLU A 288 3.14 -34.64 -8.04
N LEU A 289 3.33 -33.61 -8.88
CA LEU A 289 2.33 -32.55 -9.10
C LEU A 289 0.98 -33.15 -9.53
N ILE A 290 0.98 -34.10 -10.48
CA ILE A 290 -0.26 -34.73 -10.94
C ILE A 290 -0.94 -35.48 -9.81
N HIS A 291 -0.18 -36.23 -9.01
CA HIS A 291 -0.71 -37.01 -7.90
C HIS A 291 -1.33 -36.11 -6.82
N ASP A 292 -0.59 -35.09 -6.39
CA ASP A 292 -0.99 -34.24 -5.28
C ASP A 292 -2.13 -33.30 -5.67
N ALA A 293 -2.09 -32.71 -6.87
CA ALA A 293 -3.18 -31.88 -7.37
C ALA A 293 -4.46 -32.71 -7.57
N ALA A 294 -4.36 -33.96 -8.05
CA ALA A 294 -5.51 -34.84 -8.16
C ALA A 294 -6.09 -35.20 -6.78
N ALA A 295 -5.24 -35.41 -5.77
CA ALA A 295 -5.66 -35.67 -4.39
C ALA A 295 -6.34 -34.43 -3.76
N ALA A 296 -5.81 -33.22 -4.01
CA ALA A 296 -6.40 -31.97 -3.56
C ALA A 296 -7.79 -31.74 -4.17
N ILE A 297 -7.93 -31.92 -5.49
CA ILE A 297 -9.24 -31.85 -6.17
C ILE A 297 -10.18 -32.93 -5.64
N LYS A 298 -9.70 -34.14 -5.31
CA LYS A 298 -10.58 -35.15 -4.72
C LYS A 298 -11.15 -34.74 -3.37
N LYS A 299 -10.34 -34.04 -2.55
CA LYS A 299 -10.70 -33.57 -1.19
C LYS A 299 -11.53 -32.28 -1.14
N MET A 300 -11.72 -31.58 -2.27
CA MET A 300 -12.48 -30.32 -2.29
C MET A 300 -13.93 -30.50 -1.79
N GLU A 301 -14.57 -29.41 -1.37
CA GLU A 301 -15.98 -29.48 -0.96
C GLU A 301 -16.89 -29.88 -2.13
N LYS A 302 -18.09 -30.41 -1.80
CA LYS A 302 -19.07 -30.77 -2.82
C LYS A 302 -19.57 -29.49 -3.49
N ILE A 303 -19.62 -29.51 -4.81
CA ILE A 303 -20.09 -28.35 -5.56
C ILE A 303 -21.61 -28.35 -5.56
N GLU A 304 -22.18 -27.34 -4.92
CA GLU A 304 -23.62 -27.13 -4.89
C GLU A 304 -24.14 -26.70 -6.28
N PRO A 305 -25.34 -27.18 -6.68
CA PRO A 305 -25.98 -26.76 -7.91
C PRO A 305 -26.32 -25.27 -7.86
N LEU A 306 -26.42 -24.65 -9.04
CA LEU A 306 -26.81 -23.24 -9.15
C LEU A 306 -28.26 -23.07 -8.66
N LYS A 307 -28.45 -22.32 -7.57
CA LYS A 307 -29.76 -21.97 -7.02
C LYS A 307 -30.12 -20.55 -7.44
N ILE A 308 -31.20 -20.39 -8.19
CA ILE A 308 -31.75 -19.06 -8.50
C ILE A 308 -32.86 -18.81 -7.49
N THR A 309 -32.64 -17.84 -6.62
CA THR A 309 -33.66 -17.37 -5.68
C THR A 309 -34.39 -16.21 -6.33
N THR A 310 -35.65 -16.42 -6.71
CA THR A 310 -36.51 -15.32 -7.18
C THR A 310 -37.32 -14.82 -6.00
N ARG A 311 -37.23 -13.52 -5.71
CA ARG A 311 -38.08 -12.85 -4.71
C ARG A 311 -39.13 -12.05 -5.45
N ILE A 312 -40.38 -12.49 -5.35
CA ILE A 312 -41.53 -11.73 -5.87
C ILE A 312 -42.23 -11.11 -4.66
N ALA A 313 -42.39 -9.80 -4.66
CA ALA A 313 -43.10 -9.05 -3.63
C ALA A 313 -44.39 -8.48 -4.24
N ASP A 314 -45.53 -8.88 -3.71
CA ASP A 314 -46.85 -8.42 -4.19
C ASP A 314 -47.38 -7.23 -3.37
N LEU A 315 -47.37 -6.02 -3.93
CA LEU A 315 -47.74 -4.78 -3.23
C LEU A 315 -49.27 -4.58 -3.24
N SER A 316 -49.94 -4.84 -2.12
CA SER A 316 -51.36 -4.53 -1.93
C SER A 316 -51.57 -3.12 -1.38
N PHE A 317 -52.36 -2.29 -2.07
CA PHE A 317 -52.69 -0.93 -1.66
C PHE A 317 -54.04 -0.87 -0.91
N GLU A 318 -54.04 -0.45 0.36
CA GLU A 318 -55.25 -0.09 1.11
C GLU A 318 -55.23 1.39 1.53
N THR A 319 -56.42 1.94 1.78
CA THR A 319 -56.72 3.38 1.96
C THR A 319 -56.04 4.06 3.18
N SER A 320 -55.24 3.34 3.98
CA SER A 320 -54.50 3.89 5.14
C SER A 320 -52.98 3.70 5.09
N GLY A 321 -52.43 3.35 3.93
CA GLY A 321 -50.99 3.29 3.70
C GLY A 321 -50.50 1.91 3.27
N ILE A 322 -49.34 1.89 2.62
CA ILE A 322 -48.72 0.69 2.04
C ILE A 322 -48.33 -0.25 3.18
N LYS A 323 -49.03 -1.37 3.35
CA LYS A 323 -48.48 -2.50 4.10
C LYS A 323 -47.59 -3.31 3.16
N SER A 324 -46.39 -3.61 3.64
CA SER A 324 -45.39 -4.38 2.90
C SER A 324 -45.93 -5.73 2.45
N ALA A 325 -45.83 -5.94 1.15
CA ALA A 325 -46.11 -7.14 0.38
C ALA A 325 -45.63 -8.45 1.01
N GLU A 326 -46.42 -9.53 0.87
CA GLU A 326 -45.93 -10.89 1.08
C GLU A 326 -44.80 -11.18 0.07
N VAL A 327 -43.64 -11.59 0.59
CA VAL A 327 -42.46 -11.95 -0.21
C VAL A 327 -42.51 -13.44 -0.46
N MET A 328 -42.87 -13.84 -1.68
CA MET A 328 -42.75 -15.23 -2.11
C MET A 328 -41.31 -15.47 -2.57
N ILE A 329 -40.60 -16.33 -1.84
CA ILE A 329 -39.24 -16.76 -2.18
C ILE A 329 -39.36 -18.12 -2.87
N SER A 330 -39.20 -18.17 -4.20
CA SER A 330 -39.04 -19.43 -4.91
C SER A 330 -37.54 -19.77 -5.02
N ASN A 331 -37.17 -20.94 -4.51
CA ASN A 331 -35.85 -21.54 -4.72
C ASN A 331 -36.02 -22.65 -5.75
N GLU A 332 -35.74 -22.36 -7.01
CA GLU A 332 -35.72 -23.38 -8.05
C GLU A 332 -34.28 -23.87 -8.26
N GLU A 333 -34.07 -25.18 -8.17
CA GLU A 333 -32.82 -25.81 -8.59
C GLU A 333 -32.79 -25.88 -10.12
N PHE A 334 -31.96 -25.05 -10.73
CA PHE A 334 -31.94 -24.92 -12.19
C PHE A 334 -31.00 -25.96 -12.80
N SER A 335 -31.51 -27.17 -13.03
CA SER A 335 -30.82 -28.18 -13.87
C SER A 335 -31.03 -27.86 -15.35
N THR A 336 -30.28 -26.90 -15.89
CA THR A 336 -30.25 -26.71 -17.35
C THR A 336 -29.55 -27.89 -18.02
N LYS A 337 -30.23 -28.58 -18.93
CA LYS A 337 -29.55 -29.34 -19.99
C LYS A 337 -28.80 -28.33 -20.86
N ARG A 338 -27.55 -28.03 -20.51
CA ARG A 338 -26.71 -27.09 -21.26
C ARG A 338 -26.41 -27.66 -22.63
N THR A 339 -26.60 -26.83 -23.67
CA THR A 339 -26.31 -27.15 -25.08
C THR A 339 -24.84 -26.97 -25.44
N HIS A 340 -24.05 -26.27 -24.62
CA HIS A 340 -22.62 -26.05 -24.83
C HIS A 340 -21.82 -26.34 -23.57
N VAL A 341 -20.86 -27.25 -23.68
CA VAL A 341 -19.93 -27.61 -22.62
C VAL A 341 -18.72 -26.68 -22.72
N PRO A 342 -18.39 -25.90 -21.68
CA PRO A 342 -17.21 -25.04 -21.67
C PRO A 342 -15.92 -25.84 -21.85
N ASP A 343 -14.92 -25.27 -22.52
CA ASP A 343 -13.59 -25.88 -22.62
C ASP A 343 -12.84 -25.71 -21.28
N ILE A 344 -12.97 -26.73 -20.44
CA ILE A 344 -12.32 -26.81 -19.13
C ILE A 344 -10.80 -26.75 -19.23
N LEU A 345 -10.20 -27.32 -20.28
CA LEU A 345 -8.75 -27.38 -20.41
C LEU A 345 -8.19 -26.00 -20.77
N LEU A 346 -8.83 -25.30 -21.70
CA LEU A 346 -8.43 -23.93 -22.06
C LEU A 346 -8.61 -22.98 -20.88
N TYR A 347 -9.72 -23.08 -20.15
CA TYR A 347 -9.98 -22.24 -18.98
C TYR A 347 -8.89 -22.40 -17.91
N ILE A 348 -8.62 -23.65 -17.50
CA ILE A 348 -7.59 -23.93 -16.50
C ILE A 348 -6.22 -23.48 -17.02
N GLN A 349 -5.87 -23.80 -18.27
CA GLN A 349 -4.58 -23.44 -18.88
C GLN A 349 -4.34 -21.91 -18.94
N SER A 350 -5.38 -21.10 -19.14
CA SER A 350 -5.23 -19.63 -19.11
C SER A 350 -4.94 -19.06 -17.71
N ARG A 351 -5.12 -19.86 -16.66
CA ARG A 351 -4.95 -19.48 -15.25
C ARG A 351 -3.75 -20.17 -14.60
N VAL A 352 -3.24 -21.25 -15.20
CA VAL A 352 -2.11 -22.02 -14.68
C VAL A 352 -1.09 -22.28 -15.78
N GLU A 353 0.20 -22.20 -15.47
CA GLU A 353 1.29 -22.36 -16.44
C GLU A 353 1.58 -23.83 -16.80
N LEU A 354 0.54 -24.68 -16.86
CA LEU A 354 0.68 -26.11 -17.14
C LEU A 354 0.27 -26.46 -18.58
N THR A 355 0.86 -27.54 -19.09
CA THR A 355 0.47 -28.10 -20.39
C THR A 355 -0.92 -28.73 -20.33
N ARG A 356 -1.66 -28.67 -21.45
CA ARG A 356 -2.98 -29.32 -21.59
C ARG A 356 -2.97 -30.80 -21.20
N HIS A 357 -1.88 -31.50 -21.49
CA HIS A 357 -1.72 -32.91 -21.14
C HIS A 357 -1.72 -33.12 -19.62
N THR A 358 -0.97 -32.29 -18.88
CA THR A 358 -0.86 -32.38 -17.42
C THR A 358 -2.20 -32.10 -16.75
N ILE A 359 -2.89 -31.05 -17.20
CA ILE A 359 -4.23 -30.69 -16.70
C ILE A 359 -5.21 -31.84 -16.93
N PHE A 360 -5.20 -32.44 -18.13
CA PHE A 360 -6.04 -33.58 -18.44
C PHE A 360 -5.76 -34.78 -17.51
N GLN A 361 -4.49 -35.08 -17.21
CA GLN A 361 -4.12 -36.16 -16.30
C GLN A 361 -4.60 -35.89 -14.87
N ILE A 362 -4.45 -34.66 -14.38
CA ILE A 362 -4.93 -34.23 -13.05
C ILE A 362 -6.46 -34.45 -12.95
N LEU A 363 -7.22 -33.93 -13.91
CA LEU A 363 -8.68 -34.06 -13.93
C LEU A 363 -9.16 -35.51 -14.08
N LYS A 364 -8.44 -36.32 -14.85
CA LYS A 364 -8.76 -37.74 -15.02
C LYS A 364 -8.49 -38.53 -13.74
N ARG A 365 -7.37 -38.27 -13.04
CA ARG A 365 -7.00 -38.96 -11.80
C ARG A 365 -7.82 -38.50 -10.59
N SER A 366 -8.36 -37.27 -10.59
CA SER A 366 -9.17 -36.76 -9.49
C SER A 366 -10.52 -37.48 -9.33
N GLY A 367 -11.06 -38.03 -10.42
CA GLY A 367 -12.30 -38.81 -10.40
C GLY A 367 -13.57 -38.00 -10.11
N ARG A 368 -13.51 -36.66 -10.19
CA ARG A 368 -14.61 -35.74 -9.87
C ARG A 368 -15.22 -35.02 -11.08
N LEU A 369 -15.03 -35.57 -12.27
CA LEU A 369 -15.59 -35.01 -13.51
C LEU A 369 -17.13 -34.93 -13.50
N ASP A 370 -17.80 -35.69 -12.65
CA ASP A 370 -19.25 -35.62 -12.49
C ASP A 370 -19.71 -34.26 -11.93
N ASP A 371 -18.92 -33.60 -11.07
CA ASP A 371 -19.29 -32.30 -10.51
C ASP A 371 -19.25 -31.18 -11.53
N PHE A 372 -18.45 -31.34 -12.58
CA PHE A 372 -18.45 -30.42 -13.71
C PHE A 372 -19.82 -30.38 -14.40
N THR A 373 -20.58 -31.49 -14.42
CA THR A 373 -21.94 -31.49 -15.00
C THR A 373 -22.96 -30.70 -14.17
N ARG A 374 -22.72 -30.57 -12.85
CA ARG A 374 -23.61 -29.86 -11.92
C ARG A 374 -23.40 -28.35 -11.99
N ASN A 375 -22.16 -27.90 -11.85
CA ASN A 375 -21.80 -26.50 -11.95
C ASN A 375 -20.39 -26.36 -12.57
N PRO A 376 -20.31 -26.24 -13.90
CA PRO A 376 -19.04 -26.15 -14.63
C PRO A 376 -18.14 -25.02 -14.14
N GLN A 377 -18.71 -23.84 -13.87
CA GLN A 377 -17.93 -22.64 -13.52
C GLN A 377 -17.28 -22.80 -12.14
N ALA A 378 -18.07 -23.17 -11.13
CA ALA A 378 -17.55 -23.41 -9.79
C ALA A 378 -16.52 -24.54 -9.76
N PHE A 379 -16.71 -25.60 -10.56
CA PHE A 379 -15.73 -26.68 -10.67
C PHE A 379 -14.42 -26.22 -11.29
N MET A 380 -14.49 -25.41 -12.36
CA MET A 380 -13.31 -24.84 -13.00
C MET A 380 -12.55 -23.93 -12.04
N ASP A 381 -13.24 -23.01 -11.36
CA ASP A 381 -12.61 -22.07 -10.42
C ASP A 381 -11.98 -22.78 -9.22
N ALA A 382 -12.68 -23.77 -8.64
CA ALA A 382 -12.15 -24.58 -7.55
C ALA A 382 -10.96 -25.46 -7.99
N SER A 383 -11.01 -26.03 -9.20
CA SER A 383 -9.90 -26.82 -9.75
C SER A 383 -8.67 -25.95 -10.00
N VAL A 384 -8.84 -24.74 -10.56
CA VAL A 384 -7.75 -23.76 -10.74
C VAL A 384 -7.12 -23.45 -9.39
N LYS A 385 -7.94 -23.13 -8.38
CA LYS A 385 -7.44 -22.83 -7.03
C LYS A 385 -6.63 -23.98 -6.44
N CYS A 386 -7.15 -25.20 -6.47
CA CYS A 386 -6.44 -26.38 -5.94
C CYS A 386 -5.10 -26.62 -6.68
N ILE A 387 -5.08 -26.48 -8.01
CA ILE A 387 -3.86 -26.66 -8.81
C ILE A 387 -2.84 -25.55 -8.51
N GLN A 388 -3.29 -24.31 -8.34
CA GLN A 388 -2.42 -23.18 -7.97
C GLN A 388 -1.84 -23.33 -6.57
N ASP A 389 -2.66 -23.68 -5.58
CA ASP A 389 -2.22 -23.90 -4.20
C ASP A 389 -1.14 -25.00 -4.13
N GLU A 390 -1.35 -26.08 -4.88
CA GLU A 390 -0.39 -27.19 -4.98
C GLU A 390 0.89 -26.81 -5.73
N LEU A 391 0.77 -26.09 -6.84
CA LEU A 391 1.92 -25.53 -7.56
C LEU A 391 2.74 -24.62 -6.64
N HIS A 392 2.09 -23.72 -5.90
CA HIS A 392 2.78 -22.84 -4.95
C HIS A 392 3.49 -23.65 -3.86
N ARG A 393 2.87 -24.72 -3.32
CA ARG A 393 3.52 -25.60 -2.33
C ARG A 393 4.79 -26.24 -2.90
N ILE A 394 4.69 -26.87 -4.07
CA ILE A 394 5.83 -27.55 -4.73
C ILE A 394 6.92 -26.54 -5.10
N ILE A 395 6.54 -25.36 -5.56
CA ILE A 395 7.46 -24.26 -5.82
C ILE A 395 8.21 -23.92 -4.52
N ILE A 396 7.52 -23.68 -3.41
CA ILE A 396 8.15 -23.31 -2.13
C ILE A 396 9.11 -24.41 -1.64
N GLU A 397 8.73 -25.68 -1.74
CA GLU A 397 9.54 -26.83 -1.31
C GLU A 397 10.74 -27.11 -2.24
N GLY A 398 10.59 -26.82 -3.54
CA GLY A 398 11.56 -27.15 -4.59
C GLY A 398 12.47 -26.00 -5.02
N ILE A 399 12.39 -24.81 -4.41
CA ILE A 399 13.25 -23.68 -4.73
C ILE A 399 14.71 -24.01 -4.42
N GLN A 400 15.54 -23.93 -5.45
CA GLN A 400 16.98 -23.92 -5.36
C GLN A 400 17.51 -22.59 -5.89
N TYR A 401 18.43 -21.97 -5.16
CA TYR A 401 19.07 -20.74 -5.60
C TYR A 401 20.43 -21.05 -6.20
N GLU A 402 20.62 -20.69 -7.46
CA GLU A 402 21.91 -20.73 -8.14
C GLU A 402 22.51 -19.32 -8.19
N ARG A 403 23.81 -19.24 -7.89
CA ARG A 403 24.56 -17.99 -7.91
C ARG A 403 24.90 -17.64 -9.35
N LEU A 404 24.54 -16.44 -9.79
CA LEU A 404 25.09 -15.87 -11.01
C LEU A 404 26.49 -15.36 -10.70
N ASN A 405 27.49 -16.12 -11.14
CA ASN A 405 28.87 -15.66 -11.06
C ASN A 405 29.00 -14.32 -11.81
N GLU A 406 29.77 -13.38 -11.22
CA GLU A 406 30.12 -12.07 -11.79
C GLU A 406 29.06 -10.95 -11.77
N ILE A 407 27.81 -11.22 -11.34
CA ILE A 407 26.79 -10.16 -11.18
C ILE A 407 26.51 -9.94 -9.69
N ALA A 408 27.02 -8.84 -9.13
CA ALA A 408 26.81 -8.47 -7.73
C ALA A 408 26.21 -7.07 -7.57
N TYR A 409 25.56 -6.84 -6.44
CA TYR A 409 25.17 -5.51 -6.00
C TYR A 409 26.40 -4.72 -5.55
N GLU A 410 26.69 -3.63 -6.23
CA GLU A 410 27.82 -2.76 -5.89
C GLU A 410 27.63 -2.09 -4.53
N MET A 411 28.67 -2.17 -3.69
CA MET A 411 28.70 -1.53 -2.37
C MET A 411 28.66 0.02 -2.47
N SER A 412 29.08 0.58 -3.60
CA SER A 412 28.99 2.02 -3.92
C SER A 412 27.56 2.55 -3.82
N ARG A 413 26.53 1.71 -4.04
CA ARG A 413 25.12 2.12 -4.02
C ARG A 413 24.64 2.62 -2.64
N PHE A 414 25.28 2.17 -1.56
CA PHE A 414 25.07 2.70 -0.21
C PHE A 414 25.59 4.14 -0.01
N ARG A 415 26.38 4.65 -0.96
CA ARG A 415 26.82 6.05 -0.97
C ARG A 415 25.98 6.86 -1.95
N THR A 416 25.76 6.31 -3.15
CA THR A 416 25.20 7.05 -4.29
C THR A 416 23.71 7.40 -4.15
N GLN A 417 22.92 6.65 -3.36
CA GLN A 417 21.53 7.01 -3.09
C GLN A 417 21.34 7.84 -1.80
N ASP A 418 22.39 7.97 -0.97
CA ASP A 418 22.25 8.30 0.45
C ASP A 418 22.70 9.71 0.83
N HIS A 419 23.04 10.57 -0.13
CA HIS A 419 23.53 11.90 0.23
C HIS A 419 22.48 12.74 0.99
N GLU A 420 21.18 12.50 0.77
CA GLU A 420 20.09 13.06 1.59
C GLU A 420 18.85 12.15 1.54
N LYS A 421 18.88 10.98 2.20
CA LYS A 421 17.60 10.41 2.66
C LYS A 421 17.10 11.32 3.77
N GLU A 422 16.37 12.37 3.39
CA GLU A 422 15.46 13.01 4.32
C GLU A 422 14.44 11.95 4.70
N PHE A 423 14.57 11.42 5.91
CA PHE A 423 13.47 10.64 6.46
C PHE A 423 12.32 11.62 6.64
N ILE A 424 11.35 11.53 5.74
CA ILE A 424 10.16 12.39 5.69
C ILE A 424 9.30 12.21 6.95
N ASN A 425 9.43 11.06 7.61
CA ASN A 425 8.55 10.62 8.70
C ASN A 425 9.29 10.48 10.04
N ASP A 426 8.53 10.65 11.13
CA ASP A 426 8.94 10.35 12.52
C ASP A 426 9.19 8.84 12.79
N ARG A 427 8.99 7.97 11.79
CA ARG A 427 9.17 6.51 11.89
C ARG A 427 10.61 6.08 11.76
N ILE A 428 11.48 6.73 12.52
CA ILE A 428 12.90 6.44 12.56
C ILE A 428 13.37 6.16 13.97
N VAL A 429 14.19 5.12 14.10
CA VAL A 429 14.89 4.83 15.34
C VAL A 429 16.36 5.18 15.18
N LYS A 430 16.89 5.91 16.16
CA LYS A 430 18.33 6.21 16.22
C LYS A 430 19.07 4.98 16.73
N VAL A 431 20.01 4.49 15.95
CA VAL A 431 20.77 3.27 16.26
C VAL A 431 22.27 3.52 16.18
N LYS A 432 23.05 2.73 16.92
CA LYS A 432 24.51 2.84 16.98
C LYS A 432 25.21 1.83 16.07
N HIS A 433 24.74 0.60 16.00
CA HIS A 433 25.38 -0.53 15.33
C HIS A 433 24.81 -0.80 13.93
N SER A 434 24.51 0.26 13.16
CA SER A 434 23.98 0.16 11.79
C SER A 434 24.76 1.03 10.82
N LEU A 435 24.65 0.72 9.53
CA LEU A 435 25.24 1.50 8.44
C LEU A 435 24.75 2.96 8.44
N TYR A 436 23.53 3.19 8.90
CA TYR A 436 22.89 4.50 8.96
C TYR A 436 22.72 4.95 10.41
N GLU A 437 22.76 6.27 10.66
CA GLU A 437 22.44 6.84 11.99
C GLU A 437 21.01 6.53 12.44
N TYR A 438 20.11 6.38 11.48
CA TYR A 438 18.69 6.08 11.70
C TYR A 438 18.24 4.93 10.81
N ILE A 439 17.34 4.10 11.33
CA ILE A 439 16.63 3.06 10.57
C ILE A 439 15.15 3.44 10.51
N ALA A 440 14.57 3.43 9.31
CA ALA A 440 13.13 3.56 9.13
C ALA A 440 12.43 2.24 9.48
N TYR A 441 11.32 2.33 10.22
CA TYR A 441 10.51 1.16 10.59
C TYR A 441 9.09 1.27 10.04
N ASP A 442 8.55 0.15 9.59
CA ASP A 442 7.20 0.02 9.03
C ASP A 442 6.18 -0.43 10.09
N SER A 443 6.65 -1.07 11.16
CA SER A 443 5.83 -1.53 12.28
C SER A 443 6.49 -1.27 13.63
N ILE A 444 5.70 -1.17 14.70
CA ILE A 444 6.24 -1.11 16.07
C ILE A 444 7.09 -2.34 16.40
N THR A 445 6.71 -3.51 15.87
CA THR A 445 7.47 -4.74 16.04
C THR A 445 8.88 -4.61 15.45
N GLU A 446 9.01 -3.99 14.27
CA GLU A 446 10.30 -3.72 13.64
C GLU A 446 11.11 -2.67 14.41
N LYS A 447 10.46 -1.60 14.90
CA LYS A 447 11.12 -0.61 15.78
C LYS A 447 11.79 -1.30 16.96
N LYS A 448 11.04 -2.13 17.68
CA LYS A 448 11.54 -2.89 18.83
C LYS A 448 12.64 -3.87 18.46
N PHE A 449 12.50 -4.53 17.32
CA PHE A 449 13.53 -5.44 16.84
C PHE A 449 14.84 -4.68 16.60
N ALA A 450 14.80 -3.52 15.94
CA ALA A 450 15.97 -2.68 15.75
C ALA A 450 16.57 -2.16 17.07
N GLU A 451 15.74 -1.71 18.03
CA GLU A 451 16.20 -1.30 19.36
C GLU A 451 16.84 -2.45 20.15
N GLY A 452 16.24 -3.64 20.06
CA GLY A 452 16.75 -4.86 20.69
C GLY A 452 18.09 -5.30 20.10
N LEU A 453 18.23 -5.25 18.77
CA LEU A 453 19.50 -5.55 18.11
C LEU A 453 20.59 -4.53 18.51
N ASP A 454 20.24 -3.25 18.61
CA ASP A 454 21.20 -2.20 18.98
C ASP A 454 21.64 -2.26 20.45
N ALA A 455 20.82 -2.86 21.32
CA ALA A 455 21.12 -3.03 22.74
C ALA A 455 22.03 -4.22 23.05
N LEU A 456 22.16 -5.18 22.11
CA LEU A 456 22.98 -6.37 22.29
C LEU A 456 24.44 -6.09 21.90
N GLU A 457 25.35 -6.15 22.88
CA GLU A 457 26.79 -5.92 22.67
C GLU A 457 27.44 -6.98 21.75
N ASP A 458 26.83 -8.15 21.62
CA ASP A 458 27.30 -9.23 20.73
C ASP A 458 27.06 -8.92 19.23
N ILE A 459 26.23 -7.92 18.93
CA ILE A 459 25.87 -7.56 17.55
C ILE A 459 26.79 -6.42 17.10
N LYS A 460 27.75 -6.77 16.24
CA LYS A 460 28.71 -5.80 15.69
C LYS A 460 28.08 -4.82 14.69
N CYS A 461 27.21 -5.32 13.82
CA CYS A 461 26.51 -4.52 12.82
C CYS A 461 25.21 -5.21 12.37
N PHE A 462 24.17 -4.41 12.10
CA PHE A 462 22.96 -4.86 11.43
C PHE A 462 22.52 -3.84 10.36
N ILE A 463 21.75 -4.30 9.37
CA ILE A 463 21.30 -3.44 8.28
C ILE A 463 19.86 -3.81 7.89
N LYS A 464 19.01 -2.79 7.68
CA LYS A 464 17.74 -2.95 6.97
C LYS A 464 18.04 -2.88 5.48
N PHE A 465 17.70 -3.93 4.74
CA PHE A 465 17.96 -3.97 3.31
C PHE A 465 17.21 -2.86 2.58
N PRO A 466 17.89 -2.08 1.71
CA PRO A 466 17.23 -1.08 0.89
C PRO A 466 16.30 -1.73 -0.15
N ALA A 467 15.27 -1.00 -0.58
CA ALA A 467 14.29 -1.47 -1.57
C ALA A 467 14.88 -1.88 -2.94
N TRP A 468 16.11 -1.46 -3.26
CA TRP A 468 16.81 -1.87 -4.49
C TRP A 468 17.47 -3.24 -4.39
N PHE A 469 17.69 -3.76 -3.18
CA PHE A 469 18.20 -5.10 -2.96
C PHE A 469 17.02 -6.08 -3.07
N LYS A 470 16.93 -6.79 -4.19
CA LYS A 470 15.82 -7.68 -4.50
C LYS A 470 16.35 -9.07 -4.79
N VAL A 471 15.87 -10.04 -4.04
CA VAL A 471 16.11 -11.45 -4.33
C VAL A 471 14.90 -11.95 -5.11
N PRO A 472 15.06 -12.40 -6.37
CA PRO A 472 13.95 -12.94 -7.12
C PRO A 472 13.44 -14.20 -6.42
N THR A 473 12.17 -14.18 -6.04
CA THR A 473 11.43 -15.32 -5.51
C THR A 473 10.35 -15.71 -6.52
N PRO A 474 9.97 -16.99 -6.63
CA PRO A 474 8.87 -17.41 -7.49
C PRO A 474 7.48 -17.05 -6.94
N VAL A 475 7.42 -16.51 -5.71
CA VAL A 475 6.20 -16.07 -5.02
C VAL A 475 6.18 -14.56 -4.93
#